data_AF-A0A3M7T246-F1
#
_entry.id   AF-A0A3M7T246-F1
#
_cell.length_a   1.000
_cell.length_b   1.000
_cell.length_c   1.000
_cell.angle_alpha   90.00
_cell.angle_beta   90.00
_cell.angle_gamma   90.00
#
_symmetry.space_group_name_H-M   'P 1'
#
loop_
_entity.id
_entity.type
_entity.pdbx_description
1 polymer ?
#
loop_
_entity_poly.entity_id
_entity_poly.type
_entity_poly.pdbx_seq_one_letter_code
_entity_poly.pdbx_strand_id
1 'polypeptide(L)'
;MCWAHVIRNLVQKFKNHEHFANFIKDIHHLQLSTSDKMFTQASHLFVKKWESETSAIKMVTYFKDTWLESSINGWFDGRAPGHPVTNNAIESYNNQLKDLCQRSELLLEEFFRELDGIFNRWSTKRSEAITDPKIFAHYPNVTLDDYT
;
A
#
# COMPACT_ATOMS: atom_id res chain seq x y z
N MET A 1 4.81 7.74 -3.15
CA MET A 1 3.60 7.48 -2.33
C MET A 1 3.10 6.09 -2.64
N CYS A 2 2.70 5.31 -1.65
CA CYS A 2 2.24 3.95 -1.92
C CYS A 2 0.74 3.90 -2.21
N TRP A 3 0.33 2.85 -2.90
CA TRP A 3 -1.08 2.59 -3.21
C TRP A 3 -1.96 2.51 -1.95
N ALA A 4 -1.50 1.82 -0.92
CA ALA A 4 -2.26 1.64 0.32
C ALA A 4 -2.58 2.97 1.02
N HIS A 5 -1.67 3.95 0.96
CA HIS A 5 -1.91 5.29 1.51
C HIS A 5 -2.99 6.04 0.76
N VAL A 6 -3.03 5.94 -0.57
CA VAL A 6 -4.06 6.58 -1.40
C VAL A 6 -5.44 6.07 -0.98
N ILE A 7 -5.61 4.74 -0.94
CA ILE A 7 -6.86 4.10 -0.53
C ILE A 7 -7.25 4.46 0.91
N ARG A 8 -6.32 4.37 1.87
CA ARG A 8 -6.62 4.67 3.29
C ARG A 8 -7.12 6.11 3.47
N ASN A 9 -6.50 7.07 2.80
CA ASN A 9 -6.92 8.48 2.85
C ASN A 9 -8.30 8.70 2.20
N LEU A 10 -8.57 8.04 1.08
CA LEU A 10 -9.86 8.13 0.40
C LEU A 10 -10.98 7.51 1.26
N VAL A 11 -10.74 6.34 1.84
CA VAL A 11 -11.68 5.71 2.79
C VAL A 11 -11.94 6.63 3.99
N GLN A 12 -10.89 7.22 4.58
CA GLN A 12 -11.05 8.10 5.73
C GLN A 12 -11.91 9.34 5.42
N LYS A 13 -11.77 9.91 4.21
CA LYS A 13 -12.48 11.14 3.83
C LYS A 13 -13.85 10.92 3.22
N PHE A 14 -14.04 9.86 2.43
CA PHE A 14 -15.17 9.73 1.52
C PHE A 14 -15.91 8.39 1.61
N LYS A 15 -15.58 7.48 2.53
CA LYS A 15 -16.24 6.15 2.61
C LYS A 15 -17.77 6.18 2.61
N ASN A 16 -18.38 7.25 3.14
CA ASN A 16 -19.83 7.41 3.26
C ASN A 16 -20.44 8.18 2.07
N HIS A 17 -19.64 8.57 1.08
CA HIS A 17 -20.10 9.25 -0.11
C HIS A 17 -20.83 8.26 -1.04
N GLU A 18 -21.97 8.65 -1.60
CA GLU A 18 -22.82 7.77 -2.43
C GLU A 18 -22.05 7.11 -3.60
N HIS A 19 -21.18 7.89 -4.24
CA HIS A 19 -20.37 7.44 -5.37
C HIS A 19 -19.08 6.71 -5.00
N PHE A 20 -18.75 6.58 -3.71
CA PHE A 20 -17.42 6.12 -3.28
C PHE A 20 -17.05 4.75 -3.81
N ALA A 21 -17.99 3.79 -3.80
CA ALA A 21 -17.74 2.43 -4.27
C ALA A 21 -17.32 2.39 -5.74
N ASN A 22 -18.03 3.14 -6.60
CA ASN A 22 -17.72 3.22 -8.03
C ASN A 22 -16.43 4.02 -8.27
N PHE A 23 -16.21 5.08 -7.49
CA PHE A 23 -15.00 5.89 -7.56
C PHE A 23 -13.76 5.08 -7.25
N ILE A 24 -13.77 4.31 -6.15
CA ILE A 24 -12.68 3.41 -5.78
C ILE A 24 -12.45 2.35 -6.85
N LYS A 25 -13.50 1.75 -7.42
CA LYS A 25 -13.37 0.79 -8.52
C LYS A 25 -12.60 1.37 -9.70
N ASP A 26 -12.91 2.60 -10.10
CA ASP A 26 -12.19 3.26 -11.19
C ASP A 26 -10.75 3.61 -10.82
N ILE A 27 -10.48 3.98 -9.57
CA ILE A 27 -9.10 4.19 -9.10
C ILE A 27 -8.31 2.88 -9.12
N HIS A 28 -8.91 1.74 -8.77
CA HIS A 28 -8.27 0.43 -8.93
C HIS A 28 -7.87 0.18 -10.38
N HIS A 29 -8.72 0.50 -11.36
CA HIS A 29 -8.32 0.40 -12.77
C HIS A 29 -7.18 1.38 -13.13
N LEU A 30 -7.22 2.59 -12.60
CA LEU A 30 -6.17 3.59 -12.82
C LEU A 30 -4.82 3.13 -12.24
N GLN A 31 -4.83 2.48 -11.07
CA GLN A 31 -3.65 1.92 -10.40
C GLN A 31 -2.92 0.88 -11.26
N LEU A 32 -3.66 0.09 -12.05
CA LEU A 32 -3.12 -0.94 -12.95
C LEU A 32 -2.46 -0.38 -14.22
N SER A 33 -2.35 0.94 -14.35
CA SER A 33 -1.62 1.55 -15.46
C SER A 33 -0.18 1.05 -15.48
N THR A 34 0.29 0.59 -16.63
CA THR A 34 1.62 -0.06 -16.76
C THR A 34 2.73 0.88 -17.25
N SER A 35 2.42 2.14 -17.50
CA SER A 35 3.38 3.18 -17.87
C SER A 35 2.89 4.57 -17.46
N ASP A 36 3.81 5.54 -17.33
CA ASP A 36 3.44 6.94 -17.07
C ASP A 36 2.47 7.46 -18.15
N LYS A 37 2.70 7.13 -19.44
CA LYS A 37 1.83 7.56 -20.54
C LYS A 37 0.39 7.04 -20.37
N MET A 38 0.24 5.76 -20.06
CA MET A 38 -1.08 5.16 -19.81
C MET A 38 -1.73 5.80 -18.58
N PHE A 39 -0.98 5.99 -17.51
CA PHE A 39 -1.48 6.61 -16.28
C PHE A 39 -1.96 8.04 -16.52
N THR A 40 -1.20 8.87 -17.25
CA THR A 40 -1.62 10.23 -17.61
C THR A 40 -2.89 10.24 -18.46
N GLN A 41 -2.98 9.37 -19.47
CA GLN A 41 -4.17 9.29 -20.32
C GLN A 41 -5.41 8.81 -19.53
N ALA A 42 -5.25 7.76 -18.74
CA ALA A 42 -6.31 7.23 -17.90
C ALA A 42 -6.75 8.24 -16.82
N SER A 43 -5.81 9.00 -16.25
CA SER A 43 -6.09 10.08 -15.30
C SER A 43 -6.97 11.18 -15.91
N HIS A 44 -6.67 11.60 -17.15
CA HIS A 44 -7.52 12.58 -17.85
C HIS A 44 -8.93 12.06 -18.10
N LEU A 45 -9.07 10.80 -18.50
CA LEU A 45 -10.38 10.17 -18.72
C LEU A 45 -11.15 10.00 -17.41
N PHE A 46 -10.47 9.62 -16.34
CA PHE A 46 -11.02 9.50 -14.99
C PHE A 46 -11.59 10.85 -14.52
N VAL A 47 -10.78 11.91 -14.60
CA VAL A 47 -11.19 13.26 -14.19
C VAL A 47 -12.38 13.72 -15.03
N LYS A 48 -12.32 13.58 -16.35
CA LYS A 48 -13.42 13.95 -17.26
C LYS A 48 -14.73 13.22 -16.92
N LYS A 49 -14.67 11.91 -16.62
CA LYS A 49 -15.83 11.12 -16.21
C LYS A 49 -16.46 11.71 -14.95
N TRP A 50 -15.65 11.89 -13.91
CA TRP A 50 -16.19 12.23 -12.60
C TRP A 50 -16.45 13.73 -12.39
N GLU A 51 -15.83 14.63 -13.16
CA GLU A 51 -16.20 16.05 -13.21
C GLU A 51 -17.61 16.26 -13.81
N SER A 52 -18.10 15.30 -14.62
CA SER A 52 -19.48 15.35 -15.12
C SER A 52 -20.54 14.96 -14.08
N GLU A 53 -20.11 14.39 -12.94
CA GLU A 53 -20.98 14.04 -11.82
C GLU A 53 -20.93 15.13 -10.74
N THR A 54 -21.91 16.02 -10.76
CA THR A 54 -21.95 17.21 -9.89
C THR A 54 -21.86 16.85 -8.40
N SER A 55 -22.48 15.74 -7.95
CA SER A 55 -22.43 15.38 -6.53
C SER A 55 -21.07 14.82 -6.11
N ALA A 56 -20.23 14.37 -7.05
CA ALA A 56 -18.88 13.87 -6.80
C ALA A 56 -17.77 14.94 -6.88
N ILE A 57 -18.10 16.19 -7.26
CA ILE A 57 -17.09 17.20 -7.63
C ILE A 57 -16.01 17.42 -6.55
N LYS A 58 -16.40 17.49 -5.27
CA LYS A 58 -15.45 17.67 -4.15
C LYS A 58 -14.48 16.51 -4.01
N MET A 59 -14.96 15.28 -4.22
CA MET A 59 -14.16 14.06 -4.15
C MET A 59 -13.16 14.00 -5.32
N VAL A 60 -13.61 14.39 -6.51
CA VAL A 60 -12.77 14.47 -7.73
C VAL A 60 -11.69 15.52 -7.61
N THR A 61 -12.05 16.74 -7.24
CA THR A 61 -11.08 17.83 -7.07
C THR A 61 -10.02 17.44 -6.05
N TYR A 62 -10.43 16.91 -4.89
CA TYR A 62 -9.48 16.40 -3.91
C TYR A 62 -8.55 15.33 -4.52
N PHE A 63 -9.12 14.37 -5.26
CA PHE A 63 -8.34 13.27 -5.79
C PHE A 63 -7.33 13.73 -6.84
N LYS A 64 -7.76 14.60 -7.76
CA LYS A 64 -6.94 15.22 -8.80
C LYS A 64 -5.77 15.99 -8.21
N ASP A 65 -6.05 16.95 -7.34
CA ASP A 65 -5.05 17.84 -6.77
C ASP A 65 -4.04 17.06 -5.90
N THR A 66 -4.54 16.09 -5.12
CA THR A 66 -3.71 15.37 -4.14
C THR A 66 -2.93 14.22 -4.75
N TRP A 67 -3.53 13.44 -5.66
CA TRP A 67 -2.97 12.15 -6.09
C TRP A 67 -2.61 12.09 -7.56
N LEU A 68 -3.09 13.01 -8.41
CA LEU A 68 -2.76 13.00 -9.84
C LEU A 68 -1.75 14.09 -10.20
N GLU A 69 -1.97 15.31 -9.71
CA GLU A 69 -1.20 16.51 -10.11
C GLU A 69 -0.08 16.88 -9.14
N SER A 70 -0.10 16.35 -7.92
CA SER A 70 0.96 16.58 -6.95
C SER A 70 2.23 15.78 -7.26
N SER A 71 3.31 16.11 -6.55
CA SER A 71 4.57 15.37 -6.60
C SER A 71 4.50 13.93 -6.07
N ILE A 72 3.36 13.54 -5.47
CA ILE A 72 3.17 12.22 -4.84
C ILE A 72 2.34 11.25 -5.72
N ASN A 73 2.23 11.50 -7.02
CA ASN A 73 1.42 10.71 -7.98
C ASN A 73 1.99 9.33 -8.41
N GLY A 74 3.10 8.88 -7.80
CA GLY A 74 3.77 7.62 -8.16
C GLY A 74 3.20 6.34 -7.54
N TRP A 75 1.88 6.20 -7.44
CA TRP A 75 1.20 5.10 -6.72
C TRP A 75 0.59 4.02 -7.64
N PHE A 76 0.91 4.03 -8.94
CA PHE A 76 0.44 3.05 -9.93
C PHE A 76 1.54 2.03 -10.31
N ASP A 77 1.16 0.88 -10.86
CA ASP A 77 2.06 -0.27 -11.15
C ASP A 77 3.23 0.09 -12.08
N GLY A 78 2.92 0.83 -13.14
CA GLY A 78 3.89 1.22 -14.15
C GLY A 78 4.94 2.22 -13.70
N ARG A 79 4.84 2.76 -12.47
CA ARG A 79 5.76 3.80 -12.00
C ARG A 79 7.17 3.28 -11.79
N ALA A 80 7.29 2.07 -11.26
CA ALA A 80 8.55 1.42 -10.94
C ALA A 80 8.44 -0.08 -11.22
N PRO A 81 8.53 -0.49 -12.51
CA PRO A 81 8.44 -1.90 -12.88
C PRO A 81 9.41 -2.77 -12.09
N GLY A 82 8.94 -3.91 -11.58
CA GLY A 82 9.73 -4.81 -10.73
C GLY A 82 9.78 -4.43 -9.26
N HIS A 83 9.21 -3.29 -8.87
CA HIS A 83 9.07 -2.88 -7.47
C HIS A 83 7.59 -2.96 -7.03
N PRO A 84 7.32 -3.33 -5.76
CA PRO A 84 5.96 -3.36 -5.25
C PRO A 84 5.41 -1.94 -5.10
N VAL A 85 4.16 -1.73 -5.51
CA VAL A 85 3.44 -0.45 -5.35
C VAL A 85 2.95 -0.23 -3.91
N THR A 86 2.94 -1.30 -3.12
CA THR A 86 2.72 -1.24 -1.67
C THR A 86 4.07 -1.19 -0.96
N ASN A 87 4.16 -0.36 0.06
CA ASN A 87 5.30 -0.28 0.97
C ASN A 87 5.05 -1.11 2.25
N ASN A 88 4.09 -2.05 2.24
CA ASN A 88 3.64 -2.78 3.42
C ASN A 88 4.79 -3.48 4.16
N ALA A 89 5.76 -4.03 3.44
CA ALA A 89 6.95 -4.64 4.03
C ALA A 89 7.77 -3.62 4.84
N ILE A 90 7.98 -2.43 4.30
CA ILE A 90 8.70 -1.33 4.96
C ILE A 90 7.89 -0.78 6.13
N GLU A 91 6.58 -0.58 5.98
CA GLU A 91 5.70 -0.13 7.06
C GLU A 91 5.69 -1.12 8.23
N SER A 92 5.62 -2.42 7.93
CA SER A 92 5.69 -3.48 8.94
C SER A 92 7.04 -3.51 9.65
N TYR A 93 8.14 -3.38 8.91
CA TYR A 93 9.50 -3.28 9.46
C TYR A 93 9.60 -2.08 10.42
N ASN A 94 9.16 -0.90 9.97
CA ASN A 94 9.22 0.32 10.76
C ASN A 94 8.36 0.25 12.02
N ASN A 95 7.20 -0.42 11.98
CA ASN A 95 6.37 -0.60 13.16
C ASN A 95 7.05 -1.52 14.18
N GLN A 96 7.63 -2.64 13.75
CA GLN A 96 8.37 -3.53 14.65
C GLN A 96 9.56 -2.81 15.31
N LEU A 97 10.30 -2.00 14.55
CA LEU A 97 11.36 -1.16 15.10
C LEU A 97 10.84 -0.20 16.17
N LYS A 98 9.75 0.51 15.86
CA LYS A 98 9.14 1.46 16.80
C LYS A 98 8.68 0.79 18.08
N ASP A 99 8.07 -0.38 17.98
CA ASP A 99 7.54 -1.10 19.14
C ASP A 99 8.68 -1.64 20.02
N LEU A 100 9.77 -2.13 19.42
CA LEU A 100 10.95 -2.61 20.15
C LEU A 100 11.75 -1.48 20.78
N CYS A 101 11.96 -0.40 20.05
CA CYS A 101 12.60 0.80 20.59
C CYS A 101 11.65 1.61 21.49
N GLN A 102 10.44 1.11 21.77
CA GLN A 102 9.39 1.78 22.56
C GLN A 102 9.12 3.22 22.13
N ARG A 103 9.42 3.55 20.86
CA ARG A 103 9.35 4.90 20.30
C ARG A 103 10.18 5.94 21.07
N SER A 104 11.19 5.50 21.83
CA SER A 104 12.14 6.37 22.51
C SER A 104 13.38 6.63 21.65
N GLU A 105 14.06 7.74 21.94
CA GLU A 105 15.41 7.95 21.47
C GLU A 105 16.35 7.01 22.23
N LEU A 106 17.21 6.31 21.50
CA LEU A 106 18.17 5.36 22.05
C LEU A 106 19.58 5.84 21.77
N LEU A 107 20.52 5.51 22.66
CA LEU A 107 21.93 5.62 22.32
C LEU A 107 22.25 4.64 21.18
N LEU A 108 23.25 4.98 20.36
CA LEU A 108 23.59 4.19 19.17
C LEU A 108 23.89 2.71 19.51
N GLU A 109 24.56 2.45 20.63
CA GLU A 109 24.83 1.10 21.13
C GLU A 109 23.55 0.33 21.48
N GLU A 110 22.61 0.98 22.16
CA GLU A 110 21.33 0.38 22.54
C GLU A 110 20.51 0.05 21.29
N PHE A 111 20.50 0.95 20.32
CA PHE A 111 19.85 0.73 19.04
C PHE A 111 20.42 -0.48 18.28
N PHE A 112 21.74 -0.65 18.21
CA PHE A 112 22.34 -1.82 17.56
C PHE A 112 21.98 -3.13 18.27
N ARG A 113 21.87 -3.12 19.59
CA ARG A 113 21.46 -4.30 20.37
C ARG A 113 20.02 -4.72 20.05
N GLU A 114 19.11 -3.76 19.93
CA GLU A 114 17.73 -4.03 19.52
C GLU A 114 17.65 -4.54 18.08
N LEU A 115 18.45 -3.98 17.16
CA LEU A 115 18.54 -4.46 15.77
C LEU A 115 19.03 -5.91 15.69
N ASP A 116 20.08 -6.28 16.43
CA ASP A 116 20.57 -7.66 16.49
C ASP A 116 19.47 -8.63 16.96
N GLY A 117 18.67 -8.22 17.94
CA GLY A 117 17.50 -8.99 18.38
C GLY A 117 16.45 -9.19 17.29
N ILE A 118 16.24 -8.21 16.39
CA ILE A 118 15.32 -8.32 15.26
C ILE A 118 15.87 -9.27 14.21
N PHE A 119 17.10 -9.06 13.78
CA PHE A 119 17.72 -9.88 12.74
C PHE A 119 17.84 -11.34 13.17
N ASN A 120 18.23 -11.59 14.42
CA ASN A 120 18.26 -12.95 14.96
C ASN A 120 16.88 -13.58 14.96
N ARG A 121 15.86 -12.89 15.50
CA ARG A 121 14.48 -13.42 15.51
C ARG A 121 13.98 -13.77 14.11
N TRP A 122 14.23 -12.94 13.11
CA TRP A 122 13.75 -13.21 11.75
C TRP A 122 14.54 -14.28 11.02
N SER A 123 15.84 -14.35 11.28
CA SER A 123 16.71 -15.37 10.70
C SER A 123 16.41 -16.75 11.29
N THR A 124 16.05 -16.82 12.58
CA THR A 124 15.80 -18.09 13.27
C THR A 124 14.35 -18.54 13.26
N LYS A 125 13.35 -17.64 13.08
CA LYS A 125 11.91 -18.01 13.02
C LYS A 125 11.54 -19.03 11.94
N ARG A 126 12.46 -19.26 11.00
CA ARG A 126 12.31 -20.14 9.83
C ARG A 126 13.18 -21.38 9.93
N SER A 127 14.00 -21.49 10.97
CA SER A 127 14.88 -22.63 11.16
C SER A 127 14.07 -23.85 11.58
N GLU A 128 14.27 -24.99 10.94
CA GLU A 128 13.63 -26.25 11.36
C GLU A 128 14.09 -26.71 12.76
N ALA A 129 15.13 -26.07 13.31
CA ALA A 129 15.64 -26.35 14.66
C ALA A 129 14.79 -25.74 15.80
N ILE A 130 13.78 -24.92 15.51
CA ILE A 130 12.87 -24.37 16.54
C ILE A 130 11.56 -25.16 16.60
N THR A 131 10.92 -25.19 17.78
CA THR A 131 9.75 -26.04 18.07
C THR A 131 8.50 -25.71 17.23
N ASP A 132 8.41 -24.51 16.67
CA ASP A 132 7.30 -24.05 15.83
C ASP A 132 7.81 -23.12 14.71
N PRO A 133 8.42 -23.68 13.65
CA PRO A 133 8.97 -22.88 12.57
C PRO A 133 7.83 -22.30 11.71
N LYS A 134 8.01 -21.06 11.24
CA LYS A 134 7.09 -20.48 10.27
C LYS A 134 7.30 -21.16 8.90
N ILE A 135 6.43 -22.10 8.56
CA ILE A 135 6.42 -22.80 7.27
C ILE A 135 5.79 -21.91 6.19
N PHE A 136 6.41 -21.82 5.02
CA PHE A 136 5.83 -21.17 3.85
C PHE A 136 5.39 -22.23 2.83
N ALA A 137 4.21 -22.02 2.25
CA ALA A 137 3.81 -22.78 1.07
C ALA A 137 4.75 -22.40 -0.08
N HIS A 138 5.50 -23.37 -0.60
CA HIS A 138 6.36 -23.18 -1.77
C HIS A 138 5.56 -23.11 -3.08
N TYR A 139 4.33 -23.60 -3.03
CA TYR A 139 3.40 -23.63 -4.15
C TYR A 139 2.03 -23.18 -3.66
N PRO A 140 1.25 -22.47 -4.48
CA PRO A 140 -0.14 -22.16 -4.15
C PRO A 140 -0.89 -23.48 -3.97
N ASN A 141 -1.45 -23.69 -2.78
CA ASN A 141 -2.36 -24.78 -2.51
C ASN A 141 -3.75 -24.18 -2.46
N VAL A 142 -4.55 -24.45 -3.49
CA VAL A 142 -5.93 -23.97 -3.60
C VAL A 142 -6.81 -25.20 -3.70
N THR A 143 -7.78 -25.27 -2.81
CA THR A 143 -8.73 -26.36 -2.65
C THR A 143 -10.14 -25.88 -2.99
N LEU A 144 -11.06 -26.83 -3.18
CA LEU A 144 -12.46 -26.49 -3.44
C LEU A 144 -13.09 -25.72 -2.25
N ASP A 145 -12.63 -26.03 -1.03
CA ASP A 145 -13.06 -25.40 0.21
C ASP A 145 -12.71 -23.90 0.28
N ASP A 146 -11.71 -23.45 -0.49
CA ASP A 146 -11.36 -22.03 -0.59
C ASP A 146 -12.38 -21.20 -1.41
N TYR A 147 -13.33 -21.87 -2.07
CA TYR A 147 -14.35 -21.26 -2.93
C TYR A 147 -15.80 -21.50 -2.45
N THR A 148 -15.99 -22.09 -1.26
CA THR A 148 -17.29 -22.36 -0.63
C THR A 148 -17.43 -21.64 0.69
#